data_AF-A0A367HSV9-F1
#
_entry.id   AF-A0A367HSV9-F1
#
_cell.length_a   1.000
_cell.length_b   1.000
_cell.length_c   1.000
_cell.angle_alpha   90.00
_cell.angle_beta   90.00
_cell.angle_gamma   90.00
#
_symmetry.space_group_name_H-M   'P 1'
#
loop_
_entity.id
_entity.type
_entity.pdbx_description
1 polymer ?
#
loop_
_entity_poly.entity_id
_entity_poly.type
_entity_poly.pdbx_seq_one_letter_code
_entity_poly.pdbx_strand_id
1 'polypeptide(L)' 'MALYAVSRTDDVQPGEFVSALVIAGGAAQARNAVRHFEGVTAKNVQAKRTDVVADVSILSTYFDEREPAQPDTLDAFPEF' A
#
# COMPACT_ATOMS: atom_id res chain seq x y z
N MET A 1 14.09 -16.58 6.97
CA MET A 1 13.04 -15.55 7.16
C MET A 1 12.09 -15.60 5.98
N ALA A 2 10.84 -15.16 6.14
CA ALA A 2 9.83 -15.19 5.07
C ALA A 2 9.25 -13.79 4.83
N LEU A 3 8.68 -13.59 3.65
CA LEU A 3 7.93 -12.40 3.31
C LEU A 3 6.50 -12.51 3.86
N TYR A 4 6.01 -11.45 4.51
CA TYR A 4 4.66 -11.35 5.03
C TYR A 4 3.97 -10.13 4.43
N ALA A 5 2.77 -10.33 3.88
CA ALA A 5 1.84 -9.25 3.62
C ALA A 5 1.09 -8.92 4.91
N VAL A 6 1.26 -7.69 5.39
CA VAL A 6 0.66 -7.18 6.61
C VAL A 6 -0.38 -6.14 6.22
N SER A 7 -1.62 -6.29 6.67
CA SER A 7 -2.71 -5.37 6.32
C SER A 7 -3.67 -5.13 7.48
N ARG A 8 -4.36 -3.98 7.42
CA ARG A 8 -5.49 -3.67 8.30
C ARG A 8 -6.67 -4.61 8.07
N THR A 9 -7.45 -4.81 9.12
CA THR A 9 -8.63 -5.69 9.14
C THR A 9 -9.93 -4.94 9.41
N ASP A 10 -9.83 -3.63 9.61
CA ASP A 10 -10.86 -2.65 9.91
C ASP A 10 -10.85 -1.53 8.85
N ASP A 11 -11.86 -0.66 8.91
CA ASP A 11 -11.92 0.52 8.04
C ASP A 11 -10.82 1.52 8.42
N VAL A 12 -10.14 2.05 7.40
CA VAL A 12 -8.95 2.90 7.56
C VAL A 12 -9.27 4.34 7.20
N GLN A 13 -8.78 5.29 8.02
CA GLN A 13 -8.93 6.72 7.76
C GLN A 13 -7.79 7.26 6.86
N PRO A 14 -8.00 8.39 6.15
CA PRO A 14 -6.93 9.03 5.39
C PRO A 14 -5.71 9.35 6.27
N GLY A 15 -4.52 8.96 5.80
CA GLY A 15 -3.26 9.14 6.51
C GLY A 15 -2.87 7.99 7.44
N GLU A 16 -3.77 7.03 7.69
CA GLU A 16 -3.45 5.84 8.49
C GLU A 16 -2.73 4.75 7.69
N PHE A 17 -2.07 3.85 8.40
CA PHE A 17 -1.52 2.64 7.81
C PHE A 17 -2.61 1.75 7.22
N VAL A 18 -2.42 1.32 5.97
CA VAL A 18 -3.29 0.37 5.26
C VAL A 18 -2.63 -1.00 5.15
N SER A 19 -1.43 -1.07 4.58
CA SER A 19 -0.71 -2.33 4.37
C SER A 19 0.80 -2.13 4.16
N ALA A 20 1.58 -3.21 4.37
CA ALA A 20 3.00 -3.28 4.09
C ALA A 20 3.48 -4.71 3.82
N LEU A 21 4.63 -4.83 3.17
CA LEU A 21 5.36 -6.09 3.02
C LEU A 21 6.53 -6.10 4.02
N VAL A 22 6.62 -7.18 4.81
CA VAL A 22 7.60 -7.27 5.90
C VAL A 22 8.37 -8.59 5.81
N ILE A 23 9.70 -8.53 5.84
CA ILE A 23 10.55 -9.71 5.97
C ILE A 23 10.75 -9.98 7.46
N ALA A 24 10.24 -11.12 7.95
CA ALA A 24 10.27 -11.45 9.38
C ALA A 24 10.56 -12.93 9.64
N GLY A 25 10.95 -13.27 10.88
CA GLY A 25 11.07 -14.65 11.35
C GLY A 25 9.71 -15.33 11.59
N GLY A 26 8.63 -14.56 11.67
CA GLY A 26 7.27 -15.06 11.94
C GLY A 26 6.21 -13.97 11.83
N ALA A 27 4.94 -14.37 11.75
CA ALA A 27 3.81 -13.44 11.64
C ALA A 27 3.71 -12.46 12.83
N ALA A 28 4.07 -12.89 14.04
CA ALA A 28 4.09 -12.02 15.22
C ALA A 28 5.12 -10.89 15.09
N GLN A 29 6.32 -11.19 14.59
CA GLN A 29 7.36 -10.20 14.32
C GLN A 29 6.95 -9.27 13.18
N ALA A 30 6.31 -9.79 12.14
CA ALA A 30 5.78 -8.99 11.04
C ALA A 30 4.72 -7.97 11.51
N ARG A 31 3.78 -8.37 12.38
CA ARG A 31 2.81 -7.44 12.99
C ARG A 31 3.49 -6.41 13.90
N ASN A 32 4.48 -6.82 14.69
CA ASN A 32 5.21 -5.90 15.55
C ASN A 32 6.00 -4.85 14.77
N ALA A 33 6.46 -5.17 13.55
CA ALA A 33 7.17 -4.20 12.71
C ALA A 33 6.30 -3.00 12.34
N VAL A 34 4.98 -3.17 12.19
CA VAL A 34 4.05 -2.09 11.81
C VAL A 34 3.34 -1.44 13.01
N ARG A 35 3.61 -1.87 14.24
CA ARG A 35 2.90 -1.39 15.45
C ARG A 35 3.03 0.11 15.73
N HIS A 36 4.02 0.76 15.15
CA HIS A 36 4.32 2.17 15.37
C HIS A 36 3.62 3.09 14.37
N PHE A 37 2.97 2.56 13.33
CA PHE A 37 2.23 3.38 12.39
C PHE A 37 0.88 3.83 12.95
N GLU A 38 0.41 4.96 12.45
CA GLU A 38 -0.85 5.57 12.86
C GLU A 38 -2.05 4.66 12.54
N GLY A 39 -3.01 4.60 13.46
CA GLY A 39 -4.19 3.74 13.38
C GLY A 39 -3.93 2.26 13.72
N VAL A 40 -2.67 1.82 13.87
CA VAL A 40 -2.37 0.41 14.15
C VAL A 40 -2.57 0.07 15.63
N THR A 41 -3.32 -1.01 15.88
CA THR A 41 -3.51 -1.64 17.18
C THR A 41 -3.13 -3.12 17.13
N ALA A 42 -2.97 -3.75 18.30
CA ALA A 42 -2.62 -5.16 18.39
C ALA A 42 -3.70 -6.11 17.81
N LYS A 43 -4.92 -5.61 17.60
CA LYS A 43 -6.09 -6.40 17.19
C LYS A 43 -6.52 -6.15 15.75
N ASN A 44 -6.08 -5.07 15.12
CA ASN A 44 -6.60 -4.65 13.82
C ASN A 44 -5.63 -4.90 12.65
N VAL A 45 -4.60 -5.72 12.86
CA VAL A 45 -3.61 -6.07 11.83
C VAL A 45 -3.47 -7.58 11.69
N GLN A 46 -3.53 -8.05 10.45
CA GLN A 46 -3.21 -9.42 10.09
C GLN A 46 -1.88 -9.49 9.34
N ALA A 47 -1.18 -10.63 9.45
CA ALA A 47 0.04 -10.91 8.71
C ALA A 47 -0.09 -12.27 8.02
N LYS A 48 -0.14 -12.26 6.70
CA LYS A 48 -0.21 -13.47 5.86
C LYS A 48 1.16 -13.75 5.28
N ARG A 49 1.66 -14.96 5.45
CA ARG A 49 2.90 -15.38 4.79
C ARG A 49 2.66 -15.42 3.28
N THR A 50 3.54 -14.77 2.53
CA THR A 50 3.54 -14.85 1.07
C THR A 50 4.49 -15.97 0.67
N ASP A 51 3.96 -17.05 0.13
CA ASP A 51 4.80 -18.11 -0.42
C ASP A 51 5.39 -17.65 -1.75
N VAL A 52 6.72 -17.64 -1.81
CA VAL A 52 7.51 -17.17 -2.96
C VAL A 52 7.51 -18.19 -4.13
N VAL A 53 6.59 -19.17 -4.09
CA VAL A 53 6.58 -20.35 -4.99
C VAL A 53 5.57 -20.21 -6.13
N ALA A 54 4.70 -19.19 -6.12
CA ALA A 54 3.81 -18.92 -7.25
C ALA A 54 4.55 -18.12 -8.34
N ASP A 55 4.44 -18.57 -9.61
CA ASP A 55 5.30 -18.13 -10.73
C ASP A 55 5.35 -16.61 -10.97
N VAL A 56 4.29 -15.85 -10.66
CA VAL A 56 4.32 -14.37 -10.63
C VAL A 56 3.26 -13.88 -9.63
N SER A 57 3.58 -12.90 -8.79
CA SER A 57 2.61 -12.22 -7.93
C SER A 57 2.93 -10.72 -7.84
N ILE A 58 1.99 -9.87 -8.26
CA ILE A 58 2.09 -8.42 -8.03
C ILE A 58 1.74 -8.17 -6.57
N LEU A 59 2.70 -7.66 -5.79
CA LEU A 59 2.54 -7.48 -4.35
C LEU A 59 2.08 -6.08 -3.96
N SER A 60 2.44 -5.07 -4.76
CA SER A 60 1.91 -3.71 -4.67
C SER A 60 2.10 -2.98 -6.00
N THR A 61 1.25 -2.00 -6.25
CA THR A 61 1.34 -1.10 -7.40
C THR A 61 0.92 0.28 -6.92
N TYR A 62 1.73 1.30 -7.23
CA TYR A 62 1.45 2.68 -6.88
C TYR A 62 1.15 3.45 -8.16
N PHE A 63 0.08 4.23 -8.13
CA PHE A 63 -0.32 5.10 -9.23
C PHE A 63 -0.11 6.55 -8.79
N ASP A 64 0.26 7.39 -9.75
CA ASP A 64 0.36 8.82 -9.56
C ASP A 64 -1.05 9.41 -9.48
N GLU A 65 -1.35 10.16 -8.42
CA GLU A 65 -2.68 10.74 -8.17
C GLU A 65 -2.93 12.01 -9.00
N ARG A 66 -1.93 12.50 -9.75
CA ARG A 66 -2.09 13.66 -10.62
C ARG A 66 -2.97 13.32 -11.82
N GLU A 67 -3.93 14.20 -12.13
CA GLU A 67 -4.66 14.10 -13.40
C GLU A 67 -3.66 14.15 -14.56
N PRO A 68 -3.82 13.27 -15.57
CA PRO A 68 -2.99 13.34 -16.76
C PRO A 68 -3.16 14.74 -17.36
N ALA A 69 -2.05 15.43 -17.63
CA ALA A 69 -2.08 16.77 -18.20
C ALA A 69 -3.02 16.77 -19.40
N GLN A 70 -4.11 17.54 -19.33
CA GLN A 70 -4.90 17.81 -20.51
C GLN A 70 -3.96 18.48 -21.51
N PRO A 71 -3.85 17.97 -22.75
CA PRO A 71 -3.05 18.64 -23.75
C PRO A 71 -3.60 20.06 -23.89
N ASP A 72 -2.74 21.06 -23.68
CA ASP A 72 -3.08 22.46 -23.91
C ASP A 72 -3.59 22.58 -25.35
N THR A 73 -4.91 22.73 -25.52
CA THR A 73 -5.47 23.16 -26.79
C THR A 73 -5.08 24.62 -26.97
N LEU A 74 -3.87 24.83 -27.51
CA LEU A 74 -3.42 26.07 -28.14
C LEU A 74 -4.26 26.32 -29.39
N ASP A 75 -5.52 26.73 -29.25
CA ASP A 75 -6.33 27.24 -30.38
C ASP A 75 -7.51 28.07 -29.86
N ALA A 76 -7.19 29.25 -29.33
CA ALA A 76 -8.15 30.35 -29.24
C ALA A 76 -7.40 31.67 -29.41
N PHE A 77 -6.95 31.93 -30.64
CA PHE A 77 -6.68 33.29 -31.07
C PHE A 77 -8.03 34.00 -31.25
N PRO A 78 -8.36 35.08 -30.52
CA PRO A 78 -9.35 36.02 -31.03
C PRO A 78 -8.65 36.91 -32.07
N GLU A 79 -8.94 36.68 -33.35
CA GLU A 79 -8.79 37.73 -34.35
C GLU A 79 -9.80 38.83 -34.03
N PHE A 80 -9.34 39.98 -33.54
CA PHE A 80 -9.95 41.30 -33.77
C PHE A 80 -8.90 42.41 -33.62
#